data_AF-A0A1A7ZQX3-F1
#
_entry.id   AF-A0A1A7ZQX3-F1
#
_cell.length_a   1.000
_cell.length_b   1.000
_cell.length_c   1.000
_cell.angle_alpha   90.00
_cell.angle_beta   90.00
_cell.angle_gamma   90.00
#
_symmetry.space_group_name_H-M   'P 1'
#
loop_
_entity.id
_entity.type
_entity.pdbx_description
1 polymer ?
#
loop_
_entity_poly.entity_id
_entity_poly.type
_entity_poly.pdbx_seq_one_letter_code
_entity_poly.pdbx_strand_id
1 'polypeptide(L)'
;EASMARIFATLKHTSNNEENIFKFTTKGSHNIQAGVDLTSPSMTTDIEIDLSQQSNLGDLTYFEKTITEVTSSKQKFFTDIKFGSPLYS
;
A
#
# COMPACT_ATOMS: atom_id res chain seq x y z
N GLU A 1 -10.37 35.11 -0.80
CA GLU A 1 -10.66 33.70 -0.48
C GLU A 1 -9.94 32.85 -1.52
N ALA A 2 -8.84 32.18 -1.14
CA ALA A 2 -8.07 31.37 -2.09
C ALA A 2 -8.70 29.97 -2.14
N SER A 3 -9.40 29.66 -3.23
CA SER A 3 -9.90 28.31 -3.46
C SER A 3 -8.72 27.39 -3.77
N MET A 4 -8.57 26.32 -3.00
CA MET A 4 -7.59 25.28 -3.30
C MET A 4 -8.06 24.56 -4.57
N ALA A 5 -7.37 24.78 -5.69
CA ALA A 5 -7.84 24.46 -7.05
C ALA A 5 -7.93 22.96 -7.39
N ARG A 6 -7.56 22.08 -6.45
CA ARG A 6 -7.36 20.62 -6.54
C ARG A 6 -5.89 20.24 -6.38
N ILE A 7 -5.61 19.31 -5.48
CA ILE A 7 -4.30 18.66 -5.33
C ILE A 7 -4.48 17.19 -5.71
N PHE A 8 -3.75 16.74 -6.73
CA PHE A 8 -3.70 15.35 -7.13
C PHE A 8 -2.25 14.87 -7.06
N ALA A 9 -2.00 13.81 -6.30
CA ALA A 9 -0.68 13.22 -6.18
C ALA A 9 -0.77 11.70 -6.21
N THR A 10 0.23 11.06 -6.82
CA THR A 10 0.39 9.61 -6.83
C THR A 10 1.83 9.26 -6.53
N LEU A 11 2.04 8.45 -5.50
CA LEU A 11 3.30 7.81 -5.18
C LEU A 11 3.24 6.36 -5.65
N LYS A 12 4.26 5.92 -6.37
CA LYS A 12 4.46 4.52 -6.74
C LYS A 12 5.87 4.11 -6.36
N HIS A 13 5.99 2.97 -5.71
CA HIS A 13 7.26 2.36 -5.37
C HIS A 13 7.20 0.87 -5.68
N THR A 14 8.12 0.42 -6.52
CA THR A 14 8.34 -0.99 -6.80
C THR A 14 9.79 -1.31 -6.50
N SER A 15 10.02 -2.36 -5.73
CA SER A 15 11.35 -2.84 -5.38
C SER A 15 11.34 -4.35 -5.31
N ASN A 16 12.36 -4.97 -5.88
CA ASN A 16 12.62 -6.39 -5.71
C ASN A 16 13.88 -6.56 -4.89
N ASN A 17 13.84 -7.45 -3.91
CA ASN A 17 15.00 -7.87 -3.15
C ASN A 17 15.38 -9.27 -3.64
N GLU A 18 16.34 -9.35 -4.56
CA GLU A 18 16.87 -10.61 -5.06
C GLU A 18 18.39 -10.60 -4.93
N GLU A 19 18.89 -11.21 -3.86
CA GLU A 19 20.31 -11.46 -3.66
C GLU A 19 20.58 -12.96 -3.60
N ASN A 20 21.71 -13.39 -4.13
CA ASN A 20 22.19 -14.77 -4.04
C ASN A 20 23.70 -14.77 -3.81
N ILE A 21 24.11 -14.52 -2.57
CA ILE A 21 25.52 -14.39 -2.19
C ILE A 21 25.82 -15.37 -1.05
N PHE A 22 26.73 -16.32 -1.32
CA PHE A 22 27.12 -17.39 -0.40
C PHE A 22 25.93 -18.24 0.08
N LYS A 23 25.53 -18.07 1.35
CA LYS A 23 24.41 -18.76 2.00
C LYS A 23 23.16 -17.86 2.13
N PHE A 24 23.23 -16.63 1.64
CA PHE A 24 22.13 -15.67 1.68
C PHE A 24 21.47 -15.65 0.30
N THR A 25 20.25 -16.18 0.25
CA THR A 25 19.36 -16.06 -0.90
C THR A 25 18.10 -15.34 -0.44
N THR A 26 17.81 -14.17 -1.02
CA THR A 26 16.57 -13.43 -0.79
C THR A 26 15.74 -13.41 -2.05
N LYS A 27 14.42 -13.46 -1.87
CA LYS A 27 13.45 -13.19 -2.92
C LYS A 27 12.27 -12.46 -2.31
N GLY A 28 12.17 -11.17 -2.60
CA GLY A 28 11.09 -10.31 -2.15
C GLY A 28 10.61 -9.39 -3.26
N SER A 29 9.32 -9.05 -3.22
CA SER A 29 8.68 -8.10 -4.12
C SER A 29 7.85 -7.14 -3.28
N HIS A 30 8.13 -5.85 -3.41
CA HIS A 30 7.44 -4.77 -2.73
C HIS A 30 6.81 -3.85 -3.76
N ASN A 31 5.48 -3.82 -3.81
CA ASN A 31 4.69 -2.94 -4.66
C ASN A 31 3.82 -2.06 -3.78
N ILE A 32 4.02 -0.75 -3.86
CA ILE A 32 3.28 0.24 -3.09
C ILE A 32 2.76 1.29 -4.05
N GLN A 33 1.48 1.59 -3.95
CA GLN A 33 0.83 2.68 -4.66
C GLN A 33 -0.03 3.47 -3.69
N ALA A 34 0.12 4.80 -3.68
CA ALA A 34 -0.72 5.69 -2.89
C ALA A 34 -1.18 6.85 -3.77
N GLY A 35 -2.49 7.06 -3.85
CA GLY A 35 -3.11 8.19 -4.53
C GLY A 35 -3.86 9.06 -3.53
N VAL A 36 -3.79 10.38 -3.73
CA VAL A 36 -4.64 11.36 -3.05
C VAL A 36 -5.19 12.35 -4.07
N ASP A 37 -6.49 12.62 -3.97
CA ASP A 37 -7.18 13.67 -4.70
C ASP A 37 -7.94 14.54 -3.69
N LEU A 38 -7.49 15.77 -3.52
CA LEU A 38 -8.06 16.73 -2.60
C LEU A 38 -8.67 17.88 -3.39
N THR A 39 -9.98 18.02 -3.32
CA THR A 39 -10.75 19.12 -3.91
C THR A 39 -11.67 19.69 -2.85
N SER A 40 -11.31 20.81 -2.22
CA SER A 40 -12.05 21.36 -1.06
C SER A 40 -13.56 21.48 -1.34
N PRO A 41 -14.46 20.90 -0.51
CA PRO A 41 -14.22 20.28 0.81
C PRO A 41 -14.02 18.75 0.81
N SER A 42 -13.81 18.13 -0.35
CA SER A 42 -13.72 16.69 -0.56
C SER A 42 -12.28 16.17 -0.66
N MET A 43 -12.08 14.91 -0.25
CA MET A 43 -10.82 14.18 -0.35
C MET A 43 -11.10 12.72 -0.68
N THR A 44 -10.35 12.16 -1.63
CA THR A 44 -10.28 10.72 -1.84
C THR A 44 -8.85 10.22 -1.73
N THR A 45 -8.69 9.04 -1.16
CA THR A 45 -7.41 8.33 -1.09
C THR A 45 -7.59 6.87 -1.49
N ASP A 46 -6.58 6.34 -2.17
CA ASP A 46 -6.49 4.92 -2.54
C ASP A 46 -5.03 4.49 -2.33
N ILE A 47 -4.83 3.65 -1.32
CA ILE A 47 -3.52 3.12 -0.92
C ILE A 47 -3.57 1.61 -1.11
N GLU A 48 -2.57 1.07 -1.79
CA GLU A 48 -2.38 -0.34 -1.99
C GLU A 48 -0.92 -0.69 -1.67
N ILE A 49 -0.75 -1.68 -0.81
CA ILE A 49 0.53 -2.22 -0.39
C ILE A 49 0.48 -3.72 -0.63
N ASP A 50 1.39 -4.23 -1.44
CA ASP A 50 1.54 -5.66 -1.71
C ASP A 50 3.02 -6.03 -1.54
N LEU A 51 3.32 -6.77 -0.47
CA LEU A 51 4.64 -7.16 -0.07
C LEU A 51 4.72 -8.70 -0.01
N SER A 52 5.82 -9.22 -0.54
CA SER A 52 6.24 -10.60 -0.30
C SER A 52 7.72 -10.60 0.05
N GLN A 53 8.09 -11.39 1.05
CA GLN A 53 9.47 -11.56 1.46
C GLN A 53 9.68 -13.00 1.91
N GLN A 54 10.59 -13.70 1.23
CA GLN A 54 11.05 -14.99 1.69
C GLN A 54 11.71 -14.88 3.07
N SER A 55 11.45 -15.85 3.95
CA SER A 55 12.13 -16.02 5.24
C SER A 55 12.59 -17.47 5.44
N ASN A 56 13.43 -17.70 6.45
CA ASN A 56 13.88 -19.05 6.82
C ASN A 56 12.74 -19.98 7.28
N LEU A 57 11.57 -19.41 7.60
CA LEU A 57 10.41 -20.15 8.09
C LEU A 57 9.35 -20.37 7.00
N GLY A 58 9.59 -19.87 5.78
CA GLY A 58 8.65 -19.83 4.66
C GLY A 58 8.32 -18.39 4.24
N ASP A 59 7.48 -18.23 3.22
CA ASP A 59 7.20 -16.92 2.63
C ASP A 59 6.24 -16.09 3.48
N LEU A 60 6.64 -14.86 3.79
CA LEU A 60 5.79 -13.87 4.42
C LEU A 60 5.15 -13.00 3.34
N THR A 61 3.85 -12.81 3.44
CA THR A 61 3.10 -11.91 2.55
C THR A 61 2.28 -10.93 3.35
N TYR A 62 2.17 -9.71 2.85
CA TYR A 62 1.38 -8.67 3.43
C TYR A 62 0.69 -7.89 2.32
N PHE A 63 -0.63 -7.83 2.39
CA PHE A 63 -1.45 -7.03 1.51
C PHE A 63 -2.31 -6.08 2.33
N GLU A 64 -2.32 -4.81 1.96
CA GLU A 64 -3.25 -3.82 2.48
C GLU A 64 -3.85 -3.03 1.32
N LYS A 65 -5.18 -2.84 1.34
CA LYS A 65 -5.86 -1.87 0.51
C LYS A 65 -6.71 -0.96 1.37
N THR A 66 -6.43 0.33 1.33
CA THR A 66 -7.13 1.36 2.10
C THR A 66 -7.71 2.42 1.16
N ILE A 67 -9.03 2.59 1.20
CA ILE A 67 -9.77 3.57 0.42
C ILE A 67 -10.51 4.50 1.37
N THR A 68 -10.28 5.81 1.24
CA THR A 68 -11.04 6.83 1.97
C THR A 68 -11.74 7.75 0.99
N GLU A 69 -12.98 8.10 1.29
CA GLU A 69 -13.77 9.10 0.57
C GLU A 69 -14.43 10.01 1.60
N VAL A 70 -14.00 11.27 1.63
CA VAL A 70 -14.55 12.32 2.48
C VAL A 70 -15.16 13.36 1.57
N THR A 71 -16.42 13.70 1.81
CA THR A 71 -17.14 14.80 1.16
C THR A 71 -17.84 15.61 2.23
N SER A 72 -18.46 16.72 1.86
CA SER A 72 -19.27 17.53 2.79
C SER A 72 -20.47 16.78 3.37
N SER A 73 -20.99 15.76 2.68
CA SER A 73 -22.22 15.06 3.05
C SER A 73 -22.00 13.62 3.53
N LYS A 74 -20.84 13.02 3.22
CA LYS A 74 -20.57 11.60 3.50
C LYS A 74 -19.09 11.34 3.75
N GLN A 75 -18.83 10.41 4.66
CA GLN A 75 -17.51 9.87 4.93
C GLN A 75 -17.56 8.34 4.79
N LYS A 76 -16.62 7.77 4.04
CA LYS A 76 -16.42 6.33 3.89
C LYS A 76 -14.95 6.02 4.11
N PHE A 77 -14.72 4.99 4.91
CA PHE A 77 -13.41 4.41 5.13
C PHE A 77 -13.51 2.90 4.91
N PHE A 78 -12.60 2.34 4.14
CA PHE A 78 -12.50 0.92 3.89
C PHE A 78 -11.03 0.49 3.94
N THR A 79 -10.77 -0.60 4.65
CA THR A 79 -9.45 -1.22 4.75
C THR A 79 -9.62 -2.74 4.65
N ASP A 80 -8.90 -3.37 3.72
CA ASP A 80 -8.73 -4.82 3.63
C ASP A 80 -7.26 -5.13 3.91
N ILE A 81 -7.00 -5.96 4.92
CA ILE A 81 -5.64 -6.36 5.32
C ILE A 81 -5.57 -7.88 5.30
N LYS A 82 -4.54 -8.41 4.64
CA LYS A 82 -4.23 -9.84 4.63
C LYS A 82 -2.77 -10.02 4.99
N PHE A 83 -2.54 -10.89 5.96
CA PHE A 83 -1.21 -11.30 6.35
C PHE A 83 -1.11 -12.81 6.15
N GLY A 84 -0.17 -13.23 5.30
CA GLY A 84 0.15 -14.64 5.10
C GLY A 84 1.46 -14.97 5.81
N SER A 85 1.42 -15.96 6.68
CA SER A 85 2.60 -16.47 7.37
C SER A 85 2.57 -17.99 7.43
N PRO A 86 3.74 -18.66 7.25
CA PRO A 86 3.86 -20.10 7.41
C PRO A 86 3.69 -20.56 8.87
N LEU A 87 3.78 -19.64 9.83
CA LEU A 87 3.68 -19.95 11.27
C LEU A 87 2.26 -19.86 11.81
N TYR A 88 1.37 -19.18 11.10
CA TYR A 88 0.00 -18.91 11.52
C TYR A 88 -0.94 -19.25 10.37
N SER A 89 -1.44 -20.48 10.37
CA SER A 89 -2.40 -21.05 9.41
C SER A 89 -3.82 -21.06 9.97
#